data_AF-A0A7U9QVY7-F1
#
_entry.id   AF-A0A7U9QVY7-F1
#
_cell.length_a   1.000
_cell.length_b   1.000
_cell.length_c   1.000
_cell.angle_alpha   90.00
_cell.angle_beta   90.00
_cell.angle_gamma   90.00
#
_symmetry.space_group_name_H-M   'P 1'
#
loop_
_entity.id
_entity.type
_entity.pdbx_description
1 polymer ?
#
loop_
_entity_poly.entity_id
_entity_poly.type
_entity_poly.pdbx_seq_one_letter_code
_entity_poly.pdbx_strand_id
1 'polypeptide(L)'
;MKMGFDKNFLWGGAIACSQADGGFREGNKGITTQDLRYLNPSWNHEQVEEKHHGSPFSREEFEQALKDMDVIYYPNRRGIDFYHRYKEDIALFAEMGMKIFRTSICWARIFPNGDDETPNQEGVKYYKDMIAFY
;
A
#
# COMPACT_ATOMS: atom_id res chain seq x y z
N MET A 1 41.49 -0.70 -0.41
CA MET A 1 40.10 -0.43 0.03
C MET A 1 39.41 0.37 -1.07
N LYS A 2 38.18 0.02 -1.45
CA LYS A 2 37.39 0.83 -2.39
C LYS A 2 36.84 2.04 -1.64
N MET A 3 37.06 3.24 -2.18
CA MET A 3 36.53 4.48 -1.61
C MET A 3 35.14 4.75 -2.20
N GLY A 4 34.09 4.44 -1.44
CA GLY A 4 32.70 4.75 -1.79
C GLY A 4 31.97 3.71 -2.63
N PHE A 5 30.72 4.03 -2.96
CA PHE A 5 29.81 3.21 -3.76
C PHE A 5 30.15 3.27 -5.25
N ASP A 6 29.68 2.29 -6.01
CA ASP A 6 29.77 2.33 -7.48
C ASP A 6 29.06 3.55 -8.05
N LYS A 7 29.58 4.09 -9.16
CA LYS A 7 28.96 5.24 -9.87
C LYS A 7 27.48 4.98 -10.19
N ASN A 8 27.15 3.72 -10.49
CA ASN A 8 25.82 3.28 -10.87
C ASN A 8 25.03 2.67 -9.70
N PHE A 9 25.47 2.88 -8.45
CA PHE A 9 24.71 2.43 -7.28
C PHE A 9 23.33 3.12 -7.27
N LEU A 10 22.27 2.31 -7.13
CA LEU A 10 20.88 2.72 -7.20
C LEU A 10 20.35 3.08 -5.82
N TRP A 11 20.60 4.32 -5.41
CA TRP A 11 19.94 4.90 -4.23
C TRP A 11 18.47 5.11 -4.52
N GLY A 12 17.61 4.79 -3.56
CA GLY A 12 16.18 4.81 -3.78
C GLY A 12 15.36 4.63 -2.52
N GLY A 13 14.05 4.66 -2.69
CA GLY A 13 13.05 4.42 -1.65
C GLY A 13 12.24 3.15 -1.94
N ALA A 14 11.66 2.57 -0.90
CA ALA A 14 10.77 1.43 -1.02
C ALA A 14 9.51 1.60 -0.18
N ILE A 15 8.35 1.32 -0.79
CA ILE A 15 7.06 1.23 -0.11
C ILE A 15 6.31 -0.03 -0.57
N ALA A 16 5.16 -0.30 0.03
CA ALA A 16 4.21 -1.31 -0.44
C ALA A 16 2.84 -0.67 -0.67
N CYS A 17 2.12 -1.10 -1.72
CA CYS A 17 0.80 -0.56 -2.05
C CYS A 17 -0.18 -0.59 -0.87
N SER A 18 -0.17 -1.65 -0.07
CA SER A 18 -1.07 -1.81 1.07
C SER A 18 -0.84 -0.79 2.19
N GLN A 19 0.37 -0.22 2.28
CA GLN A 19 0.71 0.78 3.29
C GLN A 19 0.50 2.20 2.78
N ALA A 20 0.62 2.41 1.47
CA ALA A 20 0.74 3.74 0.90
C ALA A 20 -0.46 4.16 0.02
N ASP A 21 -0.92 3.28 -0.87
CA ASP A 21 -1.89 3.65 -1.92
C ASP A 21 -3.15 4.26 -1.32
N GLY A 22 -3.77 3.60 -0.33
CA GLY A 22 -5.11 3.97 0.11
C GLY A 22 -6.13 3.70 -0.99
N GLY A 23 -7.16 4.55 -1.10
CA GLY A 23 -8.20 4.45 -2.14
C GLY A 23 -8.82 3.05 -2.21
N PHE A 24 -9.11 2.44 -1.06
CA PHE A 24 -9.34 1.00 -0.95
C PHE A 24 -10.58 0.47 -1.69
N ARG A 25 -11.53 1.36 -2.02
CA ARG A 25 -12.76 1.08 -2.80
C ARG A 25 -12.80 1.80 -4.14
N GLU A 26 -11.71 2.43 -4.54
CA GLU A 26 -11.63 3.22 -5.76
C GLU A 26 -10.95 2.44 -6.87
N GLY A 27 -11.26 2.79 -8.11
CA GLY A 27 -10.65 2.14 -9.28
C GLY A 27 -11.06 0.67 -9.41
N ASN A 28 -12.26 0.30 -8.94
CA ASN A 28 -12.75 -1.09 -8.85
C ASN A 28 -11.78 -2.05 -8.12
N LYS A 29 -11.07 -1.55 -7.09
CA LYS A 29 -10.19 -2.37 -6.26
C LYS A 29 -11.00 -3.33 -5.37
N GLY A 30 -10.59 -4.60 -5.32
CA GLY A 30 -11.09 -5.58 -4.36
C GLY A 30 -10.55 -5.42 -2.94
N ILE A 31 -11.21 -6.08 -1.98
CA ILE A 31 -10.77 -6.09 -0.58
C ILE A 31 -9.58 -7.04 -0.41
N THR A 32 -8.50 -6.56 0.19
CA THR A 32 -7.31 -7.35 0.49
C THR A 32 -7.30 -7.77 1.96
N THR A 33 -6.46 -8.76 2.30
CA THR A 33 -6.20 -9.13 3.70
C THR A 33 -5.65 -7.96 4.54
N GLN A 34 -4.96 -7.00 3.90
CA GLN A 34 -4.40 -5.84 4.59
C GLN A 34 -5.46 -4.78 4.91
N ASP A 35 -6.50 -4.67 4.09
CA ASP A 35 -7.65 -3.79 4.34
C ASP A 35 -8.45 -4.22 5.58
N LEU A 36 -8.27 -5.45 6.04
CA LEU A 36 -8.99 -6.01 7.19
C LEU A 36 -8.23 -5.87 8.50
N ARG A 37 -7.04 -5.25 8.49
CA ARG A 37 -6.23 -5.04 9.68
C ARG A 37 -6.79 -3.89 10.52
N TYR A 38 -7.55 -4.24 11.55
CA TYR A 38 -8.02 -3.29 12.55
C TYR A 38 -6.85 -2.79 13.40
N LEU A 39 -6.86 -1.48 13.68
CA LEU A 39 -5.95 -0.82 14.61
C LEU A 39 -6.71 0.24 15.39
N ASN A 40 -6.67 0.16 16.71
CA ASN A 40 -7.22 1.23 17.56
C ASN A 40 -6.15 2.33 17.74
N PRO A 41 -6.39 3.58 17.31
CA PRO A 41 -5.44 4.66 17.43
C PRO A 41 -5.17 5.10 18.89
N SER A 42 -6.00 4.66 19.84
CA SER A 42 -5.77 4.91 21.27
C SER A 42 -4.81 3.91 21.92
N TRP A 43 -4.39 2.86 21.21
CA TRP A 43 -3.41 1.91 21.72
C TRP A 43 -2.02 2.54 21.86
N ASN A 44 -1.31 2.18 22.92
CA ASN A 44 0.11 2.48 23.08
C ASN A 44 0.99 1.47 22.32
N HIS A 45 2.31 1.71 22.30
CA HIS A 45 3.25 0.85 21.59
C HIS A 45 3.19 -0.62 22.06
N GLU A 46 3.13 -0.88 23.36
CA GLU A 46 3.09 -2.24 23.91
C GLU A 46 1.84 -3.00 23.46
N GLN A 47 0.68 -2.35 23.49
CA GLN A 47 -0.58 -2.94 23.01
C GLN A 47 -0.56 -3.24 21.51
N VAL A 48 0.07 -2.37 20.72
CA VAL A 48 0.25 -2.58 19.27
C VAL A 48 1.17 -3.79 19.03
N GLU A 49 2.30 -3.87 19.71
CA GLU A 49 3.24 -5.00 19.60
C GLU A 49 2.59 -6.32 20.05
N GLU A 50 1.85 -6.32 21.17
CA GLU A 50 1.12 -7.50 21.63
C GLU A 50 0.08 -7.96 20.58
N LYS A 51 -0.64 -7.01 19.98
CA LYS A 51 -1.57 -7.32 18.89
C LYS A 51 -0.86 -7.95 17.69
N HIS A 52 0.29 -7.40 17.29
CA HIS A 52 1.05 -7.89 16.14
C HIS A 52 1.69 -9.26 16.35
N HIS A 53 2.16 -9.56 17.57
CA HIS A 53 2.94 -10.76 17.85
C HIS A 53 2.15 -11.89 18.53
N GLY A 54 1.16 -11.55 19.36
CA GLY A 54 0.39 -12.51 20.16
C GLY A 54 -0.86 -13.05 19.47
N SER A 55 -1.59 -12.19 18.74
CA SER A 55 -2.80 -12.59 18.02
C SER A 55 -3.02 -11.68 16.80
N PRO A 56 -2.22 -11.86 15.72
CA PRO A 56 -2.13 -10.91 14.62
C PRO A 56 -3.45 -10.71 13.87
N PHE A 57 -4.32 -11.74 13.83
CA PHE A 57 -5.59 -11.66 13.13
C PHE A 57 -6.51 -12.86 13.44
N SER A 58 -7.62 -12.62 14.13
CA SER A 58 -8.61 -13.68 14.41
C SER A 58 -9.69 -13.75 13.32
N ARG A 59 -10.47 -14.84 13.33
CA ARG A 59 -11.61 -14.99 12.43
C ARG A 59 -12.72 -13.98 12.74
N GLU A 60 -12.95 -13.71 14.02
CA GLU A 60 -13.95 -12.73 14.46
C GLU A 60 -13.60 -11.33 13.96
N GLU A 61 -12.31 -10.96 14.01
CA GLU A 61 -11.82 -9.69 13.46
C GLU A 61 -11.98 -9.62 11.95
N PHE A 62 -11.67 -10.71 11.25
CA PHE A 62 -11.90 -10.81 9.80
C PHE A 62 -13.38 -10.59 9.47
N GLU A 63 -14.29 -11.30 10.15
CA GLU A 63 -15.73 -11.19 9.92
C GLU A 63 -16.28 -9.81 10.29
N GLN A 64 -15.74 -9.17 11.32
CA GLN A 64 -16.11 -7.81 11.70
C GLN A 64 -15.61 -6.77 10.69
N ALA A 65 -14.35 -6.90 10.23
CA ALA A 65 -13.76 -6.02 9.25
C ALA A 65 -14.45 -6.08 7.88
N LEU A 66 -15.10 -7.21 7.54
CA LEU A 66 -15.94 -7.33 6.35
C LEU A 66 -17.32 -6.64 6.47
N LYS A 67 -17.74 -6.29 7.69
CA LYS A 67 -19.00 -5.55 7.92
C LYS A 67 -18.75 -4.05 8.05
N ASP A 68 -17.65 -3.70 8.70
CA ASP A 68 -17.22 -2.32 8.85
C ASP A 68 -16.41 -1.89 7.62
N MET A 69 -16.98 -1.00 6.81
CA MET A 69 -16.38 -0.47 5.58
C MET A 69 -15.82 0.96 5.76
N ASP A 70 -15.56 1.39 6.99
CA ASP A 70 -14.92 2.68 7.28
C ASP A 70 -13.38 2.61 7.14
N VAL A 71 -12.70 3.75 7.14
CA VAL A 71 -11.23 3.88 7.12
C VAL A 71 -10.65 4.26 8.47
N ILE A 72 -11.46 4.74 9.43
CA ILE A 72 -10.99 5.32 10.70
C ILE A 72 -10.06 4.37 11.47
N TYR A 73 -10.48 3.10 11.61
CA TYR A 73 -9.74 2.07 12.36
C TYR A 73 -8.97 1.09 11.46
N TYR A 74 -8.88 1.37 10.16
CA TYR A 74 -8.21 0.50 9.19
C TYR A 74 -7.18 1.32 8.41
N PRO A 75 -5.98 1.52 8.98
CA PRO A 75 -4.99 2.45 8.43
C PRO A 75 -4.58 2.10 6.99
N ASN A 76 -4.54 0.83 6.62
CA ASN A 76 -4.20 0.41 5.25
C ASN A 76 -5.27 0.80 4.21
N ARG A 77 -6.51 1.05 4.62
CA ARG A 77 -7.57 1.49 3.71
C ARG A 77 -7.37 2.93 3.23
N ARG A 78 -6.74 3.78 4.06
CA ARG A 78 -6.38 5.16 3.70
C ARG A 78 -4.94 5.29 3.20
N GLY A 79 -4.03 4.44 3.67
CA GLY A 79 -2.60 4.55 3.40
C GLY A 79 -2.03 5.93 3.76
N ILE A 80 -1.22 6.49 2.87
CA ILE A 80 -0.83 7.91 2.89
C ILE A 80 -1.49 8.70 1.75
N ASP A 81 -2.54 8.12 1.14
CA ASP A 81 -3.22 8.69 -0.03
C ASP A 81 -2.35 8.74 -1.31
N PHE A 82 -1.37 7.83 -1.42
CA PHE A 82 -0.47 7.77 -2.58
C PHE A 82 -1.24 7.50 -3.89
N TYR A 83 -2.39 6.83 -3.84
CA TYR A 83 -3.25 6.60 -5.00
C TYR A 83 -3.65 7.90 -5.71
N HIS A 84 -3.85 8.99 -4.96
CA HIS A 84 -4.18 10.30 -5.51
C HIS A 84 -2.96 11.22 -5.67
N ARG A 85 -1.94 11.04 -4.84
CA ARG A 85 -0.80 11.96 -4.67
C ARG A 85 0.52 11.48 -5.27
N TYR A 86 0.52 10.34 -5.96
CA TYR A 86 1.76 9.75 -6.47
C TYR A 86 2.57 10.70 -7.37
N LYS A 87 1.92 11.66 -8.05
CA LYS A 87 2.61 12.62 -8.91
C LYS A 87 3.47 13.58 -8.09
N GLU A 88 2.88 14.17 -7.06
CA GLU A 88 3.55 15.05 -6.12
C GLU A 88 4.65 14.29 -5.36
N ASP A 89 4.35 13.07 -4.90
CA ASP A 89 5.29 12.25 -4.14
C ASP A 89 6.48 11.77 -4.99
N ILE A 90 6.24 11.34 -6.24
CA ILE A 90 7.33 10.96 -7.17
C ILE A 90 8.19 12.18 -7.54
N ALA A 91 7.59 13.37 -7.68
CA ALA A 91 8.37 14.59 -7.91
C ALA A 91 9.32 14.88 -6.74
N LEU A 92 8.88 14.68 -5.49
CA LEU A 92 9.75 14.79 -4.31
C LEU A 92 10.85 13.71 -4.30
N PHE A 93 10.55 12.48 -4.70
CA PHE A 93 11.57 11.42 -4.81
C PHE A 93 12.66 11.79 -5.83
N ALA A 94 12.27 12.40 -6.94
CA ALA A 94 13.18 12.90 -7.95
C ALA A 94 14.02 14.09 -7.44
N GLU A 95 13.41 15.02 -6.69
CA GLU A 95 14.13 16.15 -6.06
C GLU A 95 15.22 15.65 -5.10
N MET A 96 14.95 14.57 -4.36
CA MET A 96 15.94 13.92 -3.49
C MET A 96 17.06 13.19 -4.25
N GLY A 97 16.96 13.05 -5.58
CA GLY A 97 17.93 12.34 -6.41
C GLY A 97 17.82 10.82 -6.33
N MET A 98 16.63 10.28 -6.03
CA MET A 98 16.40 8.84 -6.09
C MET A 98 16.56 8.31 -7.52
N LYS A 99 17.33 7.24 -7.67
CA LYS A 99 17.57 6.55 -8.96
C LYS A 99 16.63 5.37 -9.18
N ILE A 100 16.04 4.86 -8.10
CA ILE A 100 15.08 3.76 -8.14
C ILE A 100 13.99 4.02 -7.11
N PHE A 101 12.77 3.69 -7.47
CA PHE A 101 11.65 3.63 -6.54
C PHE A 101 11.04 2.24 -6.61
N ARG A 102 11.03 1.54 -5.48
CA ARG A 102 10.47 0.19 -5.37
C ARG A 102 9.10 0.29 -4.73
N THR A 103 8.07 -0.18 -5.44
CA THR A 103 6.74 -0.39 -4.87
C THR A 103 6.20 -1.76 -5.26
N SER A 104 5.03 -2.13 -4.75
CA SER A 104 4.29 -3.32 -5.16
C SER A 104 3.04 -2.94 -5.95
N ILE A 105 2.68 -3.76 -6.94
CA ILE A 105 1.38 -3.67 -7.61
C ILE A 105 0.35 -4.38 -6.71
N CYS A 106 -0.72 -3.68 -6.35
CA CYS A 106 -1.81 -4.23 -5.56
C CYS A 106 -2.56 -5.27 -6.39
N TRP A 107 -2.49 -6.55 -5.99
CA TRP A 107 -3.17 -7.63 -6.69
C TRP A 107 -4.66 -7.31 -6.87
N ALA A 108 -5.35 -6.91 -5.79
CA ALA A 108 -6.78 -6.61 -5.85
C ALA A 108 -7.15 -5.38 -6.70
N ARG A 109 -6.18 -4.58 -7.18
CA ARG A 109 -6.44 -3.58 -8.22
C ARG A 109 -6.41 -4.20 -9.62
N ILE A 110 -5.69 -5.29 -9.83
CA ILE A 110 -5.59 -5.99 -11.12
C ILE A 110 -6.65 -7.09 -11.24
N PHE A 111 -6.80 -7.92 -10.22
CA PHE A 111 -7.83 -8.97 -10.12
C PHE A 111 -8.57 -8.80 -8.79
N PRO A 112 -9.67 -8.02 -8.76
CA PRO A 112 -10.39 -7.69 -7.53
C PRO A 112 -10.87 -8.90 -6.71
N ASN A 113 -11.30 -9.96 -7.37
CA ASN A 113 -11.73 -11.21 -6.72
C ASN A 113 -10.58 -12.23 -6.63
N GLY A 114 -9.52 -12.03 -7.42
CA GLY A 114 -8.33 -12.87 -7.48
C GLY A 114 -8.41 -13.97 -8.53
N ASP A 115 -9.62 -14.30 -8.99
CA ASP A 115 -9.95 -15.29 -10.01
C ASP A 115 -10.76 -14.70 -11.19
N ASP A 116 -10.78 -13.37 -11.33
CA ASP A 116 -11.48 -12.70 -12.43
C ASP A 116 -10.94 -13.16 -13.80
N GLU A 117 -11.84 -13.43 -14.75
CA GLU A 117 -11.45 -13.89 -16.10
C GLU A 117 -10.57 -12.88 -16.85
N THR A 118 -10.76 -11.59 -16.56
CA THR A 118 -10.01 -10.50 -17.19
C THR A 118 -9.57 -9.47 -16.14
N PRO A 119 -8.40 -8.82 -16.32
CA PRO A 119 -7.92 -7.85 -15.36
C PRO A 119 -8.75 -6.56 -15.40
N ASN A 120 -8.89 -5.94 -14.23
CA ASN A 120 -9.48 -4.63 -14.05
C ASN A 120 -8.64 -3.55 -14.75
N GLN A 121 -9.21 -2.97 -15.80
CA GLN A 121 -8.51 -1.98 -16.65
C GLN A 121 -8.23 -0.67 -15.92
N GLU A 122 -9.04 -0.28 -14.92
CA GLU A 122 -8.78 0.92 -14.13
C GLU A 122 -7.51 0.79 -13.29
N GLY A 123 -7.33 -0.37 -12.63
CA GLY A 123 -6.10 -0.66 -11.88
C GLY A 123 -4.87 -0.76 -12.79
N VAL A 124 -5.00 -1.39 -13.96
CA VAL A 124 -3.93 -1.43 -14.96
C VAL A 124 -3.56 -0.02 -15.41
N LYS A 125 -4.54 0.84 -15.68
CA LYS A 125 -4.33 2.23 -16.07
C LYS A 125 -3.60 3.01 -14.96
N TYR A 126 -4.03 2.88 -13.70
CA TYR A 126 -3.38 3.52 -12.56
C TYR A 126 -1.87 3.24 -12.52
N TYR A 127 -1.47 1.97 -12.56
CA TYR A 127 -0.04 1.63 -12.50
C TYR A 127 0.73 2.06 -13.75
N LYS A 128 0.11 2.03 -14.94
CA LYS A 128 0.73 2.58 -16.16
C LYS A 128 0.99 4.08 -16.03
N ASP A 129 0.01 4.83 -15.55
CA ASP A 129 0.12 6.28 -15.37
C ASP A 129 1.15 6.63 -14.28
N MET A 130 1.24 5.83 -13.21
CA MET A 130 2.22 5.99 -12.14
C MET A 130 3.65 5.73 -12.64
N ILE A 131 3.86 4.62 -13.35
CA ILE A 131 5.19 4.24 -13.86
C ILE A 131 5.68 5.21 -14.95
N ALA A 132 4.78 5.77 -15.74
CA ALA A 132 5.12 6.67 -16.85
C ALA A 132 5.29 8.14 -16.45
N PHE A 133 5.06 8.50 -15.18
CA PHE A 133 5.00 9.91 -14.78
C PHE A 133 6.34 10.65 -14.83
N TYR A 134 7.47 9.96 -14.62
CA TYR A 134 8.81 10.55 -14.54
C TYR A 134 9.77 9.83 -15.49
#